data_AF-A0A6N4QWP2-F1
#
_entry.id   AF-A0A6N4QWP2-F1
#
_cell.length_a   1.000
_cell.length_b   1.000
_cell.length_c   1.000
_cell.angle_alpha   90.00
_cell.angle_beta   90.00
_cell.angle_gamma   90.00
#
_symmetry.space_group_name_H-M   'P 1'
#
loop_
_entity.id
_entity.type
_entity.pdbx_description
1 polymer ?
#
loop_
_entity_poly.entity_id
_entity_poly.type
_entity_poly.pdbx_seq_one_letter_code
_entity_poly.pdbx_strand_id
1 'polypeptide(L)'
;MKKFLVFCLTFALFTTSVYSETPAPPSEEKAKSDLRSHWAKKYKGETIESIESGGEPVILEKTDAKGKVVETKYKIPFIVVSKKGNSKTKFEAGANYVLTKTNQWNFSEVGVGNVEKMAGGDQAAPAKPKVKEIILKALNDKYSGEYTFSDLKIDDGEFGNSGERFWYRYQGDMKRKAADGSASTCNDSDFTIQKQNANADWTVEITSLGRGCY
;
A
#
# COMPACT_ATOMS: atom_id res chain seq x y z
N MET A 1 -71.85 8.20 60.32
CA MET A 1 -70.55 8.90 60.29
C MET A 1 -69.55 8.04 59.51
N LYS A 2 -69.19 8.46 58.29
CA LYS A 2 -68.35 7.69 57.35
C LYS A 2 -66.87 7.98 57.61
N LYS A 3 -66.05 6.94 57.82
CA LYS A 3 -64.59 7.03 57.86
C LYS A 3 -64.04 6.88 56.43
N PHE A 4 -63.27 7.85 55.97
CA PHE A 4 -62.49 7.76 54.73
C PHE A 4 -61.12 7.14 55.06
N LEU A 5 -60.82 5.97 54.48
CA LEU A 5 -59.46 5.45 54.41
C LEU A 5 -58.85 5.94 53.08
N VAL A 6 -57.82 6.78 53.16
CA VAL A 6 -57.01 7.17 52.00
C VAL A 6 -55.90 6.14 51.86
N PHE A 7 -55.95 5.34 50.79
CA PHE A 7 -54.90 4.40 50.43
C PHE A 7 -53.88 5.16 49.57
N CYS A 8 -52.72 5.49 50.16
CA CYS A 8 -51.62 6.15 49.48
C CYS A 8 -50.84 5.10 48.68
N LEU A 9 -51.05 5.06 47.36
CA LEU A 9 -50.33 4.16 46.45
C LEU A 9 -48.98 4.80 46.10
N THR A 10 -47.91 4.45 46.81
CA THR A 10 -46.54 4.82 46.45
C THR A 10 -46.11 4.03 45.21
N PHE A 11 -46.09 4.69 44.06
CA PHE A 11 -45.52 4.18 42.81
C PHE A 11 -43.99 4.31 42.88
N ALA A 12 -43.30 3.21 43.22
CA ALA A 12 -41.85 3.14 43.13
C ALA A 12 -41.45 3.05 41.65
N LEU A 13 -41.04 4.18 41.05
CA LEU A 13 -40.39 4.22 39.75
C LEU A 13 -39.01 3.55 39.88
N PHE A 14 -38.93 2.28 39.51
CA PHE A 14 -37.66 1.63 39.23
C PHE A 14 -37.02 2.32 38.04
N THR A 15 -36.00 3.14 38.29
CA THR A 15 -35.09 3.62 37.26
C THR A 15 -34.30 2.43 36.76
N THR A 16 -34.75 1.81 35.67
CA THR A 16 -33.92 0.88 34.91
C THR A 16 -32.76 1.70 34.35
N SER A 17 -31.59 1.54 34.96
CA SER A 17 -30.33 1.98 34.38
C SER A 17 -30.16 1.25 33.05
N VAL A 18 -30.50 1.93 31.96
CA VAL A 18 -30.29 1.44 30.60
C VAL A 18 -28.78 1.26 30.45
N TYR A 19 -28.33 0.01 30.50
CA TYR A 19 -26.97 -0.36 30.13
C TYR A 19 -26.83 0.04 28.66
N SER A 20 -26.19 1.17 28.42
CA SER A 20 -25.89 1.65 27.07
C SER A 20 -24.80 0.73 26.53
N GLU A 21 -25.20 -0.32 25.81
CA GLU A 21 -24.27 -1.14 25.03
C GLU A 21 -23.48 -0.22 24.09
N THR A 22 -22.17 -0.44 24.02
CA THR A 22 -21.30 0.28 23.08
C THR A 22 -21.85 0.05 21.66
N PRO A 23 -22.05 1.10 20.84
CA PRO A 23 -22.62 0.93 19.52
C PRO A 23 -21.70 0.08 18.66
N ALA A 24 -22.29 -0.69 17.77
CA ALA A 24 -21.53 -1.42 16.76
C ALA A 24 -20.61 -0.45 15.99
N PRO A 25 -19.33 -0.81 15.78
CA PRO A 25 -18.44 0.01 14.98
C PRO A 25 -18.92 0.10 13.52
N PRO A 26 -18.51 1.15 12.78
CA PRO A 26 -18.83 1.30 11.36
C PRO A 26 -18.36 0.09 10.53
N SER A 27 -19.12 -0.30 9.51
CA SER A 27 -18.73 -1.38 8.60
C SER A 27 -17.59 -0.97 7.66
N GLU A 28 -16.96 -1.95 7.03
CA GLU A 28 -15.93 -1.73 6.01
C GLU A 28 -16.46 -0.89 4.84
N GLU A 29 -17.70 -1.12 4.40
CA GLU A 29 -18.34 -0.36 3.31
C GLU A 29 -18.55 1.11 3.69
N LYS A 30 -18.98 1.37 4.93
CA LYS A 30 -19.08 2.75 5.45
C LYS A 30 -17.71 3.42 5.48
N ALA A 31 -16.68 2.70 5.90
CA ALA A 31 -15.32 3.18 5.94
C ALA A 31 -14.72 3.45 4.57
N LYS A 32 -14.99 2.62 3.56
CA LYS A 32 -14.62 2.89 2.17
C LYS A 32 -15.27 4.17 1.65
N SER A 33 -16.55 4.39 1.95
CA SER A 33 -17.29 5.60 1.55
C SER A 33 -16.73 6.86 2.21
N ASP A 34 -16.47 6.80 3.53
CA ASP A 34 -15.90 7.92 4.27
C ASP A 34 -14.47 8.24 3.81
N LEU A 35 -13.66 7.20 3.58
CA LEU A 35 -12.30 7.33 3.05
C LEU A 35 -12.33 8.06 1.71
N ARG A 36 -13.17 7.64 0.75
CA ARG A 36 -13.29 8.32 -0.56
C ARG A 36 -13.67 9.79 -0.40
N SER A 37 -14.64 10.08 0.46
CA SER A 37 -15.15 11.43 0.70
C SER A 37 -14.09 12.37 1.31
N HIS A 38 -13.21 11.85 2.17
CA HIS A 38 -12.13 12.61 2.79
C HIS A 38 -10.86 12.63 1.95
N TRP A 39 -10.61 11.60 1.14
CA TRP A 39 -9.46 11.51 0.25
C TRP A 39 -9.42 12.68 -0.72
N ALA A 40 -10.53 12.97 -1.40
CA ALA A 40 -10.61 14.06 -2.37
C ALA A 40 -10.29 15.45 -1.75
N LYS A 41 -10.53 15.62 -0.44
CA LYS A 41 -10.19 16.85 0.29
C LYS A 41 -8.69 16.93 0.61
N LYS A 42 -8.08 15.81 1.02
CA LYS A 42 -6.67 15.71 1.41
C LYS A 42 -5.73 15.66 0.19
N TYR A 43 -6.11 14.93 -0.85
CA TYR A 43 -5.33 14.65 -2.06
C TYR A 43 -6.01 15.26 -3.29
N LYS A 44 -5.95 16.59 -3.40
CA LYS A 44 -6.61 17.31 -4.50
C LYS A 44 -6.03 16.90 -5.86
N GLY A 45 -6.93 16.57 -6.79
CA GLY A 45 -6.58 16.14 -8.14
C GLY A 45 -6.17 14.66 -8.25
N GLU A 46 -6.24 13.89 -7.16
CA GLU A 46 -6.06 12.44 -7.20
C GLU A 46 -7.41 11.72 -7.30
N THR A 47 -7.42 10.61 -8.03
CA THR A 47 -8.56 9.69 -8.13
C THR A 47 -8.18 8.35 -7.52
N ILE A 48 -9.00 7.81 -6.62
CA ILE A 48 -8.80 6.45 -6.11
C ILE A 48 -9.23 5.44 -7.19
N GLU A 49 -8.29 4.62 -7.65
CA GLU A 49 -8.54 3.51 -8.58
C GLU A 49 -9.06 2.27 -7.85
N SER A 50 -8.45 1.90 -6.72
CA SER A 50 -8.88 0.74 -5.92
C SER A 50 -8.75 0.98 -4.42
N ILE A 51 -9.59 0.27 -3.65
CA ILE A 51 -9.52 0.18 -2.19
C ILE A 51 -9.73 -1.29 -1.82
N GLU A 52 -8.71 -1.89 -1.23
CA GLU A 52 -8.72 -3.27 -0.74
C GLU A 52 -8.50 -3.28 0.77
N SER A 53 -8.96 -4.33 1.45
CA SER A 53 -8.69 -4.47 2.88
C SER A 53 -7.17 -4.56 3.12
N GLY A 54 -6.68 -3.78 4.08
CA GLY A 54 -5.28 -3.77 4.50
C GLY A 54 -5.03 -4.65 5.73
N GLY A 55 -6.02 -5.45 6.15
CA GLY A 55 -5.97 -6.29 7.34
C GLY A 55 -7.24 -6.17 8.19
N GLU A 56 -7.19 -6.79 9.37
CA GLU A 56 -8.32 -6.79 10.30
C GLU A 56 -8.50 -5.42 10.97
N PRO A 57 -9.76 -4.97 11.18
CA PRO A 57 -10.04 -3.77 11.97
C PRO A 57 -9.57 -3.90 13.42
N VAL A 58 -9.10 -2.79 13.99
CA VAL A 58 -8.54 -2.77 15.36
C VAL A 58 -9.20 -1.70 16.21
N ILE A 59 -9.55 -2.04 17.45
CA ILE A 59 -9.94 -1.09 18.49
C ILE A 59 -8.69 -0.72 19.30
N LEU A 60 -8.48 0.58 19.49
CA LEU A 60 -7.37 1.15 20.23
C LEU A 60 -7.93 1.99 21.39
N GLU A 61 -7.60 1.62 22.62
CA GLU A 61 -8.03 2.35 23.81
C GLU A 61 -6.85 3.09 24.43
N LYS A 62 -7.08 4.37 24.74
CA LYS A 62 -6.14 5.18 25.53
C LYS A 62 -6.63 5.22 26.96
N THR A 63 -5.78 4.82 27.90
CA THR A 63 -6.04 4.93 29.34
C THR A 63 -5.30 6.11 29.96
N ASP A 64 -5.87 6.69 31.01
CA ASP A 64 -5.18 7.66 31.86
C ASP A 64 -4.21 6.97 32.84
N ALA A 65 -3.48 7.77 33.62
CA ALA A 65 -2.55 7.27 34.64
C ALA A 65 -3.23 6.43 35.75
N LYS A 66 -4.56 6.49 35.85
CA LYS A 66 -5.37 5.71 36.80
C LYS A 66 -5.99 4.46 36.15
N GLY A 67 -5.65 4.17 34.90
CA GLY A 67 -6.15 3.01 34.15
C GLY A 67 -7.55 3.19 33.56
N LYS A 68 -8.13 4.38 33.60
CA LYS A 68 -9.47 4.63 33.03
C LYS A 68 -9.36 4.89 31.52
N VAL A 69 -10.17 4.23 30.70
CA VAL A 69 -10.28 4.52 29.27
C VAL A 69 -10.82 5.94 29.07
N VAL A 70 -10.03 6.78 28.40
CA VAL A 70 -10.37 8.18 28.10
C VAL A 70 -10.67 8.42 26.62
N GLU A 71 -10.26 7.50 25.75
CA GLU A 71 -10.52 7.55 24.31
C GLU A 71 -10.56 6.13 23.74
N THR A 72 -11.57 5.82 22.95
CA THR A 72 -11.68 4.59 22.17
C THR A 72 -11.66 4.95 20.69
N LYS A 73 -10.69 4.41 19.97
CA LYS A 73 -10.51 4.57 18.53
C LYS A 73 -10.78 3.25 17.82
N TYR A 74 -11.34 3.33 16.62
CA TYR A 74 -11.51 2.18 15.74
C TYR A 74 -10.86 2.48 14.40
N LYS A 75 -9.96 1.60 13.97
CA LYS A 75 -9.19 1.74 12.73
C LYS A 75 -9.51 0.58 11.80
N ILE A 76 -9.96 0.90 10.59
CA ILE A 76 -10.07 -0.07 9.50
C ILE A 76 -8.93 0.19 8.51
N PRO A 77 -7.95 -0.73 8.39
CA PRO A 77 -6.83 -0.57 7.47
C PRO A 77 -7.25 -0.90 6.03
N PHE A 78 -6.69 -0.15 5.07
CA PHE A 78 -6.92 -0.32 3.64
C PHE A 78 -5.62 -0.20 2.85
N ILE A 79 -5.55 -0.90 1.73
CA ILE A 79 -4.61 -0.62 0.65
C ILE A 79 -5.35 0.22 -0.39
N VAL A 80 -4.89 1.45 -0.61
CA VAL A 80 -5.50 2.40 -1.54
C VAL A 80 -4.56 2.65 -2.70
N VAL A 81 -4.99 2.39 -3.93
CA VAL A 81 -4.25 2.81 -5.12
C VAL A 81 -4.89 4.09 -5.64
N SER A 82 -4.15 5.20 -5.61
CA SER A 82 -4.55 6.47 -6.19
C SER A 82 -3.80 6.75 -7.49
N LYS A 83 -4.39 7.59 -8.34
CA LYS A 83 -3.82 8.06 -9.59
C LYS A 83 -3.88 9.59 -9.65
N LYS A 84 -2.80 10.20 -10.13
CA LYS A 84 -2.70 11.63 -10.45
C LYS A 84 -2.05 11.81 -11.81
N GLY A 85 -2.81 12.25 -12.81
CA GLY A 85 -2.33 12.21 -14.19
C GLY A 85 -2.02 10.77 -14.61
N ASN A 86 -0.80 10.49 -15.05
CA ASN A 86 -0.36 9.13 -15.40
C ASN A 86 0.31 8.38 -14.25
N SER A 87 0.61 9.04 -13.13
CA SER A 87 1.30 8.40 -12.01
C SER A 87 0.32 7.71 -11.08
N LYS A 88 0.69 6.51 -10.62
CA LYS A 88 -0.06 5.74 -9.62
C LYS A 88 0.72 5.70 -8.31
N THR A 89 0.01 5.68 -7.18
CA THR A 89 0.62 5.54 -5.86
C THR A 89 -0.24 4.63 -5.01
N LYS A 90 0.37 3.64 -4.39
CA LYS A 90 -0.23 2.74 -3.42
C LYS A 90 0.04 3.26 -2.02
N PHE A 91 -1.01 3.35 -1.21
CA PHE A 91 -0.95 3.81 0.16
C PHE A 91 -1.47 2.70 1.07
N GLU A 92 -0.77 2.44 2.16
CA GLU A 92 -1.40 1.89 3.34
C GLU A 92 -2.18 3.04 4.01
N ALA A 93 -3.50 2.95 4.03
CA ALA A 93 -4.37 3.96 4.62
C ALA A 93 -5.21 3.35 5.75
N GLY A 94 -5.77 4.19 6.61
CA GLY A 94 -6.72 3.77 7.64
C GLY A 94 -7.88 4.74 7.71
N ALA A 95 -9.11 4.23 7.71
CA ALA A 95 -10.27 5.00 8.13
C ALA A 95 -10.36 4.94 9.65
N ASN A 96 -10.14 6.08 10.30
CA ASN A 96 -10.08 6.18 11.75
C ASN A 96 -11.37 6.79 12.30
N TYR A 97 -11.93 6.17 13.32
CA TYR A 97 -13.12 6.63 14.05
C TYR A 97 -12.80 6.80 15.52
N VAL A 98 -13.47 7.75 16.17
CA VAL A 98 -13.43 7.95 17.63
C VAL A 98 -14.83 7.77 18.18
N LEU A 99 -14.95 6.97 19.26
CA LEU A 99 -16.19 6.86 20.01
C LEU A 99 -16.36 8.11 20.87
N THR A 100 -17.43 8.86 20.64
CA THR A 100 -17.73 10.07 21.42
C THR A 100 -18.32 9.72 22.79
N LYS A 101 -18.31 10.71 23.68
CA LYS A 101 -19.01 10.64 24.98
C LYS A 101 -20.52 10.44 24.86
N THR A 102 -21.10 10.75 23.69
CA THR A 102 -22.53 10.52 23.37
C THR A 102 -22.77 9.12 22.80
N ASN A 103 -21.80 8.21 22.93
CA ASN A 103 -21.88 6.83 22.49
C ASN A 103 -22.14 6.70 20.98
N GLN A 104 -21.39 7.47 20.17
CA GLN A 104 -21.49 7.47 18.71
C GLN A 104 -20.10 7.42 18.07
N TRP A 105 -19.96 6.63 17.00
CA TRP A 105 -18.73 6.58 16.22
C TRP A 105 -18.67 7.73 15.22
N ASN A 106 -17.67 8.59 15.35
CA ASN A 106 -17.43 9.69 14.43
C ASN A 106 -16.15 9.47 13.63
N PHE A 107 -16.22 9.71 12.32
CA PHE A 107 -15.04 9.71 11.47
C PHE A 107 -14.07 10.81 11.96
N SER A 108 -12.84 10.41 12.23
CA SER A 108 -11.77 11.27 12.73
C SER A 108 -10.89 11.73 11.58
N GLU A 109 -10.29 10.79 10.85
CA GLU A 109 -9.31 11.10 9.80
C GLU A 109 -9.03 9.91 8.88
N VAL A 110 -8.34 10.20 7.77
CA VAL A 110 -7.61 9.20 6.98
C VAL A 110 -6.16 9.15 7.47
N GLY A 111 -5.83 8.11 8.23
CA GLY A 111 -4.44 7.79 8.58
C GLY A 111 -3.69 7.25 7.37
N VAL A 112 -2.41 7.58 7.24
CA VAL A 112 -1.56 7.15 6.11
C VAL A 112 -0.27 6.57 6.68
N GLY A 113 0.02 5.33 6.31
CA GLY A 113 1.23 4.60 6.62
C GLY A 113 2.19 4.63 5.44
N ASN A 114 2.65 3.46 5.01
CA ASN A 114 3.60 3.35 3.92
C ASN A 114 3.00 3.85 2.59
N VAL A 115 3.87 4.45 1.78
CA VAL A 115 3.53 4.99 0.46
C VAL A 115 4.51 4.44 -0.56
N GLU A 116 3.99 3.76 -1.56
CA GLU A 116 4.74 3.11 -2.62
C GLU A 116 4.31 3.71 -3.97
N LYS A 117 5.22 4.34 -4.70
CA LYS A 117 4.91 4.83 -6.04
C LYS A 117 4.81 3.64 -6.99
N MET A 118 3.80 3.67 -7.85
CA MET A 118 3.58 2.66 -8.86
C MET A 118 3.74 3.28 -10.24
N ALA A 119 4.27 2.50 -11.17
CA ALA A 119 4.30 2.89 -12.56
C ALA A 119 2.88 3.00 -13.13
N GLY A 120 2.64 4.02 -13.95
CA GLY A 120 1.41 4.15 -14.71
C GLY A 120 1.64 4.78 -16.09
N GLY A 121 0.78 4.44 -17.04
CA GLY A 121 0.89 4.91 -18.43
C GLY A 121 2.25 4.59 -19.04
N ASP A 122 2.90 5.60 -19.60
CA ASP A 122 4.22 5.50 -20.26
C ASP A 122 5.38 5.15 -19.32
N GLN A 123 5.13 5.11 -18.01
CA GLN A 123 6.10 4.68 -17.00
C GLN A 123 6.13 3.16 -16.83
N ALA A 124 5.16 2.43 -17.39
CA ALA A 124 5.11 0.98 -17.29
C ALA A 124 6.31 0.34 -18.01
N ALA A 125 6.97 -0.60 -17.33
CA ALA A 125 7.98 -1.44 -17.94
C ALA A 125 7.39 -2.21 -19.14
N PRO A 126 8.21 -2.51 -20.16
CA PRO A 126 7.84 -3.50 -21.17
C PRO A 126 7.47 -4.84 -20.51
N ALA A 127 6.76 -5.69 -21.24
CA ALA A 127 6.50 -7.05 -20.78
C ALA A 127 7.81 -7.79 -20.47
N LYS A 128 7.80 -8.68 -19.47
CA LYS A 128 8.97 -9.41 -18.97
C LYS A 128 9.85 -10.06 -20.06
N PRO A 129 9.30 -10.69 -21.12
CA PRO A 129 10.13 -11.19 -22.23
C PRO A 129 10.93 -10.10 -22.95
N LYS A 130 10.32 -8.91 -23.15
CA LYS A 130 10.99 -7.78 -23.79
C LYS A 130 12.06 -7.17 -22.89
N VAL A 131 11.82 -7.10 -21.58
CA VAL A 131 12.84 -6.67 -20.60
C VAL A 131 14.07 -7.57 -20.69
N LYS A 132 13.88 -8.89 -20.71
CA LYS A 132 14.98 -9.85 -20.86
C LYS A 132 15.76 -9.65 -22.15
N GLU A 133 15.07 -9.41 -23.27
CA GLU A 133 15.70 -9.14 -24.56
C GLU A 133 16.59 -7.89 -24.51
N ILE A 134 16.09 -6.78 -23.95
CA ILE A 134 16.83 -5.52 -23.86
C ILE A 134 18.06 -5.68 -22.94
N ILE A 135 17.93 -6.37 -21.80
CA ILE A 135 19.06 -6.64 -20.88
C ILE A 135 20.11 -7.53 -21.55
N LEU A 136 19.69 -8.65 -22.16
CA LEU A 136 20.61 -9.55 -22.86
C LEU A 136 21.31 -8.86 -24.02
N LYS A 137 20.62 -7.99 -24.76
CA LYS A 137 21.24 -7.17 -25.80
C LYS A 137 22.33 -6.27 -25.21
N ALA A 138 22.02 -5.52 -24.16
CA ALA A 138 22.97 -4.62 -23.53
C ALA A 138 24.22 -5.35 -22.97
N LEU A 139 24.03 -6.54 -22.38
CA LEU A 139 25.13 -7.38 -21.90
C LEU A 139 26.04 -7.84 -23.05
N ASN A 140 25.46 -8.38 -24.10
CA ASN A 140 26.21 -8.90 -25.24
C ASN A 140 26.86 -7.79 -26.09
N ASP A 141 26.28 -6.60 -26.11
CA ASP A 141 26.90 -5.43 -26.71
C ASP A 141 28.10 -4.95 -25.87
N LYS A 142 27.95 -4.88 -24.53
CA LYS A 142 28.99 -4.38 -23.61
C LYS A 142 30.22 -5.29 -23.54
N TYR A 143 30.02 -6.60 -23.54
CA TYR A 143 31.08 -7.62 -23.40
C TYR A 143 31.32 -8.40 -24.69
N SER A 144 31.05 -7.75 -25.83
CA SER A 144 31.19 -8.37 -27.15
C SER A 144 32.61 -8.91 -27.35
N GLY A 145 32.72 -10.14 -27.83
CA GLY A 145 34.00 -10.81 -28.08
C GLY A 145 34.62 -11.49 -26.85
N GLU A 146 34.18 -11.17 -25.64
CA GLU A 146 34.66 -11.82 -24.40
C GLU A 146 33.67 -12.87 -23.90
N TYR A 147 32.39 -12.49 -23.84
CA TYR A 147 31.33 -13.30 -23.25
C TYR A 147 30.06 -13.28 -24.10
N THR A 148 29.32 -14.38 -24.04
CA THR A 148 27.94 -14.47 -24.50
C THR A 148 27.04 -14.79 -23.32
N PHE A 149 26.02 -13.97 -23.11
CA PHE A 149 25.04 -14.13 -22.05
C PHE A 149 23.72 -14.70 -22.59
N SER A 150 23.12 -15.64 -21.86
CA SER A 150 21.86 -16.31 -22.24
C SER A 150 21.05 -16.76 -21.02
N ASP A 151 19.86 -17.32 -21.26
CA ASP A 151 18.98 -17.94 -20.25
C ASP A 151 18.60 -17.03 -19.06
N LEU A 152 18.50 -15.72 -19.30
CA LEU A 152 18.19 -14.74 -18.26
C LEU A 152 16.82 -15.00 -17.60
N LYS A 153 16.85 -15.18 -16.28
CA LYS A 153 15.68 -15.22 -15.39
C LYS A 153 15.76 -14.00 -14.49
N ILE A 154 14.67 -13.24 -14.40
CA ILE A 154 14.56 -12.03 -13.57
C ILE A 154 13.30 -12.07 -12.73
N ASP A 155 13.28 -11.34 -11.63
CA ASP A 155 12.09 -11.02 -10.85
C ASP A 155 11.12 -10.09 -11.63
N ASP A 156 10.12 -9.53 -10.95
CA ASP A 156 9.12 -8.65 -11.56
C ASP A 156 9.56 -7.18 -11.65
N GLY A 157 10.72 -6.86 -11.07
CA GLY A 157 11.32 -5.54 -11.07
C GLY A 157 10.71 -4.61 -10.02
N GLU A 158 11.57 -3.83 -9.37
CA GLU A 158 11.18 -2.78 -8.45
C GLU A 158 11.17 -1.43 -9.18
N PHE A 159 10.01 -0.76 -9.20
CA PHE A 159 9.87 0.55 -9.81
C PHE A 159 10.46 1.64 -8.93
N GLY A 160 11.22 2.56 -9.53
CA GLY A 160 11.64 3.80 -8.90
C GLY A 160 11.47 4.99 -9.82
N ASN A 161 11.32 6.18 -9.24
CA ASN A 161 11.31 7.42 -9.99
C ASN A 161 11.92 8.60 -9.25
N SER A 162 12.41 9.56 -10.02
CA SER A 162 12.91 10.85 -9.55
C SER A 162 12.63 11.91 -10.61
N GLY A 163 11.66 12.78 -10.34
CA GLY A 163 11.14 13.74 -11.33
C GLY A 163 10.55 13.02 -12.54
N GLU A 164 11.07 13.35 -13.74
CA GLU A 164 10.66 12.74 -15.02
C GLU A 164 11.40 11.44 -15.33
N ARG A 165 12.47 11.12 -14.59
CA ARG A 165 13.24 9.89 -14.75
C ARG A 165 12.56 8.78 -13.97
N PHE A 166 12.44 7.62 -14.60
CA PHE A 166 11.92 6.42 -13.97
C PHE A 166 12.71 5.20 -14.41
N TRP A 167 12.77 4.22 -13.51
CA TRP A 167 13.57 3.04 -13.68
C TRP A 167 12.88 1.83 -13.05
N TYR A 168 13.33 0.66 -13.49
CA TYR A 168 13.02 -0.61 -12.86
C TYR A 168 14.32 -1.33 -12.57
N ARG A 169 14.50 -1.73 -11.31
CA ARG A 169 15.61 -2.58 -10.88
C ARG A 169 15.17 -4.03 -10.90
N TYR A 170 15.92 -4.89 -11.57
CA TYR A 170 15.68 -6.32 -11.65
C TYR A 170 16.85 -7.07 -11.03
N GLN A 171 16.54 -8.10 -10.25
CA GLN A 171 17.51 -9.12 -9.86
C GLN A 171 17.29 -10.40 -10.66
N GLY A 172 18.37 -11.09 -11.01
CA GLY A 172 18.25 -12.28 -11.81
C GLY A 172 19.50 -13.13 -12.00
N ASP A 173 19.27 -14.30 -12.58
CA ASP A 173 20.30 -15.28 -12.88
C ASP A 173 20.42 -15.46 -14.39
N MET A 174 21.64 -15.70 -14.87
CA MET A 174 21.92 -15.90 -16.29
C MET A 174 23.08 -16.86 -16.51
N LYS A 175 23.18 -17.41 -17.71
CA LYS A 175 24.36 -18.14 -18.15
C LYS A 175 25.32 -17.21 -18.86
N ARG A 176 26.61 -17.38 -18.61
CA ARG A 176 27.71 -16.76 -19.32
C ARG A 176 28.54 -17.84 -19.99
N LYS A 177 28.86 -17.66 -21.26
CA LYS A 177 29.83 -18.47 -21.99
C LYS A 177 31.00 -17.60 -22.40
N ALA A 178 32.23 -17.98 -22.05
CA ALA A 178 33.43 -17.27 -22.49
C ALA A 178 33.87 -17.71 -23.89
N ALA A 179 34.73 -16.91 -24.51
CA ALA A 179 35.28 -17.18 -25.83
C ALA A 179 36.02 -18.52 -25.93
N ASP A 180 36.62 -19.00 -24.85
CA ASP A 180 37.28 -20.32 -24.76
C ASP A 180 36.31 -21.50 -24.66
N GLY A 181 35.00 -21.23 -24.60
CA GLY A 181 33.94 -22.22 -24.50
C GLY A 181 33.53 -22.58 -23.07
N SER A 182 34.21 -22.06 -22.05
CA SER A 182 33.82 -22.26 -20.65
C SER A 182 32.46 -21.63 -20.35
N ALA A 183 31.67 -22.28 -19.50
CA ALA A 183 30.32 -21.84 -19.14
C ALA A 183 30.19 -21.69 -17.63
N SER A 184 29.53 -20.62 -17.20
CA SER A 184 29.28 -20.30 -15.80
C SER A 184 27.85 -19.82 -15.62
N THR A 185 27.29 -20.04 -14.43
CA THR A 185 26.03 -19.43 -14.02
C THR A 185 26.33 -18.22 -13.16
N CYS A 186 25.83 -17.07 -13.59
CA CYS A 186 25.88 -15.81 -12.87
C CYS A 186 24.61 -15.71 -12.02
N ASN A 187 24.77 -15.67 -10.70
CA ASN A 187 23.65 -15.60 -9.76
C ASN A 187 23.60 -14.23 -9.11
N ASP A 188 22.40 -13.76 -8.78
CA ASP A 188 22.18 -12.47 -8.09
C ASP A 188 22.73 -11.27 -8.91
N SER A 189 22.50 -11.29 -10.23
CA SER A 189 22.87 -10.19 -11.11
C SER A 189 21.87 -9.05 -10.96
N ASP A 190 22.37 -7.81 -10.94
CA ASP A 190 21.56 -6.59 -10.78
C ASP A 190 21.55 -5.77 -12.07
N PHE A 191 20.35 -5.48 -12.57
CA PHE A 191 20.13 -4.69 -13.77
C PHE A 191 19.15 -3.56 -13.48
N THR A 192 19.41 -2.38 -14.03
CA THR A 192 18.46 -1.27 -14.00
C THR A 192 18.09 -0.90 -15.42
N ILE A 193 16.81 -0.98 -15.79
CA ILE A 193 16.32 -0.36 -17.03
C ILE A 193 15.75 1.02 -16.69
N GLN A 194 16.06 2.03 -17.48
CA GLN A 194 15.63 3.40 -17.20
C GLN A 194 15.27 4.18 -18.45
N LYS A 195 14.36 5.15 -18.27
CA LYS A 195 14.03 6.21 -19.23
C LYS A 195 14.36 7.57 -18.64
N GLN A 196 14.91 8.45 -19.47
CA GLN A 196 15.16 9.85 -19.09
C GLN A 196 13.86 10.68 -19.03
N ASN A 197 12.90 10.35 -19.90
CA ASN A 197 11.54 10.88 -19.93
C ASN A 197 10.62 9.89 -20.67
N ALA A 198 9.31 10.16 -20.73
CA ALA A 198 8.32 9.25 -21.33
C ALA A 198 8.62 8.86 -22.81
N ASN A 199 9.22 9.78 -23.57
CA ASN A 199 9.48 9.62 -25.01
C ASN A 199 10.87 9.02 -25.32
N ALA A 200 11.73 8.84 -24.32
CA ALA A 200 13.05 8.24 -24.50
C ALA A 200 12.95 6.73 -24.66
N ASP A 201 13.94 6.13 -25.34
CA ASP A 201 14.11 4.68 -25.36
C ASP A 201 14.54 4.14 -23.99
N TRP A 202 14.22 2.88 -23.72
CA TRP A 202 14.72 2.19 -22.54
C TRP A 202 16.21 1.94 -22.67
N THR A 203 16.97 2.38 -21.68
CA THR A 203 18.40 2.11 -21.57
C THR A 203 18.66 1.14 -20.42
N VAL A 204 19.75 0.37 -20.49
CA VAL A 204 20.11 -0.61 -19.47
C VAL A 204 21.41 -0.18 -18.81
N GLU A 205 21.40 -0.16 -17.49
CA GLU A 205 22.57 -0.07 -16.65
C GLU A 205 22.81 -1.46 -16.03
N ILE A 206 23.99 -2.02 -16.29
CA ILE A 206 24.43 -3.29 -15.69
C ILE A 206 25.14 -2.95 -14.38
N THR A 207 24.42 -3.06 -13.27
CA THR A 207 24.90 -2.67 -11.94
C THR A 207 25.83 -3.73 -11.35
N SER A 208 25.51 -5.01 -11.55
CA SER A 208 26.35 -6.14 -11.13
C SER A 208 26.08 -7.36 -12.00
N LEU A 209 27.14 -8.09 -12.36
CA LEU A 209 27.03 -9.40 -12.99
C LEU A 209 26.78 -10.54 -11.98
N GLY A 210 26.79 -10.24 -10.69
CA GLY A 210 26.54 -11.23 -9.65
C GLY A 210 27.69 -12.22 -9.42
N ARG A 211 27.42 -13.23 -8.59
CA ARG A 211 28.40 -14.26 -8.19
C ARG A 211 28.56 -15.33 -9.27
N GLY A 212 29.80 -15.77 -9.49
CA GLY A 212 30.13 -16.81 -10.49
C GLY A 212 30.26 -16.29 -11.92
N CYS A 213 30.24 -14.96 -12.11
CA CYS A 213 30.31 -14.33 -13.43
C CYS A 213 31.69 -13.78 -13.81
N TYR A 214 32.64 -13.75 -12.86
CA TYR A 214 34.02 -13.35 -13.05
C TYR A 214 34.92 -14.58 -12.95
#